data_AF-A0A7U9SUP5-F1
#
_entry.id   AF-A0A7U9SUP5-F1
#
_cell.length_a   1.000
_cell.length_b   1.000
_cell.length_c   1.000
_cell.angle_alpha   90.00
_cell.angle_beta   90.00
_cell.angle_gamma   90.00
#
_symmetry.space_group_name_H-M   'P 1'
#
loop_
_entity.id
_entity.type
_entity.pdbx_description
1 polymer ?
#
loop_
_entity_poly.entity_id
_entity_poly.type
_entity_poly.pdbx_seq_one_letter_code
_entity_poly.pdbx_strand_id
1 'polypeptide(L)'
;MNVNGIGAGYPAAGYETRRTERNVAGRNFADAMNKAATKKETNTFRPESSDEVMQAWDKALAETGVNPFPMNCISTALVLHVESGQQGLSSTFLGDSIGSAKSMAERIIHRLENPLTPAANPDFAGQELMFYKKFLEFLG
;
A
#
# COMPACT_ATOMS: atom_id res chain seq x y z
N MET A 1 22.35 -43.90 20.42
CA MET A 1 22.05 -42.66 21.16
C MET A 1 23.23 -42.32 22.04
N ASN A 2 23.91 -41.22 21.75
CA ASN A 2 24.89 -40.61 22.63
C ASN A 2 24.84 -39.09 22.41
N VAL A 3 24.53 -38.36 23.47
CA VAL A 3 24.48 -36.89 23.52
C VAL A 3 25.75 -36.43 24.22
N ASN A 4 26.53 -35.56 23.59
CA ASN A 4 27.58 -34.79 24.24
C ASN A 4 27.48 -33.34 23.77
N GLY A 5 27.28 -32.43 24.74
CA GLY A 5 27.05 -31.02 24.53
C GLY A 5 28.31 -30.16 24.48
N ILE A 6 28.15 -29.03 23.79
CA ILE A 6 28.66 -27.66 24.00
C ILE A 6 30.16 -27.47 24.30
N GLY A 7 30.84 -26.85 23.33
CA GLY A 7 32.05 -26.05 23.53
C GLY A 7 32.06 -24.87 22.55
N ALA A 8 31.94 -23.65 23.09
CA ALA A 8 32.03 -22.40 22.34
C ALA A 8 33.48 -22.13 21.89
N GLY A 9 33.67 -21.78 20.62
CA GLY A 9 34.96 -21.37 20.07
C GLY A 9 34.78 -20.72 18.71
N TYR A 10 34.65 -19.40 18.68
CA TYR A 10 34.74 -18.62 17.44
C TYR A 10 36.23 -18.39 17.11
N PRO A 11 36.73 -18.81 15.94
CA PRO A 11 37.97 -18.24 15.42
C PRO A 11 37.68 -16.87 14.80
N ALA A 12 38.25 -15.82 15.40
CA ALA A 12 38.31 -14.48 14.83
C ALA A 12 39.23 -14.49 13.59
N ALA A 13 38.64 -14.71 12.42
CA ALA A 13 39.33 -14.56 11.14
C ALA A 13 39.32 -13.08 10.71
N GLY A 14 40.52 -12.54 10.53
CA GLY A 14 40.80 -11.11 10.35
C GLY A 14 40.13 -10.46 9.14
N TYR A 15 39.75 -9.20 9.33
CA TYR A 15 39.37 -8.30 8.26
C TYR A 15 40.64 -7.87 7.50
N GLU A 16 40.87 -8.41 6.31
CA GLU A 16 41.76 -7.77 5.36
C GLU A 16 41.03 -6.58 4.71
N THR A 17 41.47 -5.37 5.06
CA THR A 17 41.12 -4.13 4.36
C THR A 17 41.61 -4.17 2.91
N ARG A 18 40.74 -4.57 1.98
CA ARG A 18 41.00 -4.42 0.54
C ARG A 18 40.61 -3.01 0.08
N ARG A 19 41.62 -2.26 -0.35
CA ARG A 19 41.55 -0.89 -0.84
C ARG A 19 40.47 -0.70 -1.93
N THR A 20 39.74 0.38 -1.74
CA THR A 20 38.84 1.13 -2.62
C THR A 20 39.24 1.13 -4.10
N GLU A 21 38.43 0.49 -4.95
CA GLU A 21 38.26 0.92 -6.34
C GLU A 21 37.12 1.95 -6.38
N ARG A 22 37.46 3.14 -6.85
CA ARG A 22 36.58 4.31 -6.97
C ARG A 22 35.42 4.00 -7.91
N ASN A 23 34.23 3.80 -7.36
CA ASN A 23 32.99 3.92 -8.13
C ASN A 23 32.79 5.38 -8.54
N VAL A 24 33.18 5.69 -9.78
CA VAL A 24 32.73 6.87 -10.53
C VAL A 24 31.23 6.68 -10.81
N ALA A 25 30.39 6.98 -9.84
CA ALA A 25 28.93 6.97 -10.01
C ALA A 25 28.25 7.99 -9.07
N GLY A 26 28.87 9.15 -8.86
CA GLY A 26 28.28 10.29 -8.14
C GLY A 26 27.11 10.97 -8.86
N ARG A 27 26.53 10.36 -9.90
CA ARG A 27 25.39 10.91 -10.65
C ARG A 27 24.09 10.14 -10.53
N ASN A 28 24.07 8.98 -9.84
CA ASN A 28 22.92 8.08 -9.91
C ASN A 28 22.15 7.90 -8.60
N PHE A 29 22.50 8.55 -7.49
CA PHE A 29 21.67 8.45 -6.28
C PHE A 29 20.42 9.34 -6.37
N ALA A 30 20.57 10.59 -6.81
CA ALA A 30 19.43 11.48 -7.01
C ALA A 30 18.53 11.03 -8.17
N ASP A 31 19.12 10.51 -9.25
CA ASP A 31 18.37 9.92 -10.36
C ASP A 31 17.73 8.58 -9.98
N ALA A 32 18.39 7.73 -9.18
CA ALA A 32 17.75 6.50 -8.68
C ALA A 32 16.64 6.80 -7.68
N MET A 33 16.76 7.84 -6.85
CA MET A 33 15.67 8.29 -5.98
C MET A 33 14.51 8.89 -6.78
N ASN A 34 14.77 9.70 -7.81
CA ASN A 34 13.72 10.20 -8.71
C ASN A 34 13.08 9.07 -9.53
N LYS A 35 13.87 8.08 -9.97
CA LYS A 35 13.38 6.90 -10.71
C LYS A 35 12.63 5.91 -9.80
N ALA A 36 12.99 5.84 -8.52
CA ALA A 36 12.27 5.07 -7.52
C ALA A 36 10.99 5.77 -7.06
N ALA A 37 10.97 7.12 -6.99
CA ALA A 37 9.76 7.90 -6.75
C ALA A 37 8.79 7.86 -7.95
N THR A 38 9.31 7.71 -9.18
CA THR A 38 8.51 7.42 -10.38
C THR A 38 8.26 5.94 -10.61
N LYS A 39 8.63 5.07 -9.67
CA LYS A 39 8.05 3.74 -9.56
C LYS A 39 6.64 3.94 -9.03
N LYS A 40 5.76 4.39 -9.93
CA LYS A 40 4.30 4.43 -9.81
C LYS A 40 3.96 3.28 -8.88
N GLU A 41 3.60 3.58 -7.64
CA GLU A 41 3.29 2.54 -6.67
C GLU A 41 2.29 1.65 -7.38
N THR A 42 2.71 0.42 -7.67
CA THR A 42 1.88 -0.52 -8.39
C THR A 42 0.63 -0.63 -7.55
N ASN A 43 -0.48 -0.10 -8.06
CA ASN A 43 -1.80 -0.29 -7.51
C ASN A 43 -2.14 -1.78 -7.71
N THR A 44 -1.47 -2.61 -6.93
CA THR A 44 -1.53 -4.07 -6.96
C THR A 44 -2.96 -4.55 -6.69
N PHE A 45 -3.79 -3.67 -6.12
CA PHE A 45 -5.20 -3.88 -5.84
C PHE A 45 -6.08 -2.88 -6.59
N ARG A 46 -5.76 -2.62 -7.87
CA ARG A 46 -6.70 -1.92 -8.74
C ARG A 46 -8.01 -2.73 -8.74
N PRO A 47 -9.15 -2.11 -8.39
CA PRO A 47 -10.42 -2.82 -8.41
C PRO A 47 -10.72 -3.32 -9.82
N GLU A 48 -11.48 -4.40 -9.93
CA GLU A 48 -12.15 -4.80 -11.17
C GLU A 48 -13.60 -4.37 -11.04
N SER A 49 -14.01 -3.39 -11.84
CA SER A 49 -15.36 -2.82 -11.83
C SER A 49 -15.69 -2.25 -13.23
N SER A 50 -16.82 -1.55 -13.37
CA SER A 50 -17.19 -0.92 -14.64
C SER A 50 -16.16 0.11 -15.10
N ASP A 51 -16.08 0.37 -16.41
CA ASP A 51 -15.12 1.31 -16.99
C ASP A 51 -15.23 2.71 -16.36
N GLU A 52 -16.45 3.15 -16.04
CA GLU A 52 -16.72 4.44 -15.40
C GLU A 52 -16.10 4.50 -13.99
N VAL A 53 -16.28 3.43 -13.21
CA VAL A 53 -15.69 3.30 -11.87
C VAL A 53 -14.17 3.27 -11.96
N MET A 54 -13.64 2.55 -12.94
CA MET A 54 -12.21 2.45 -13.18
C MET A 54 -11.57 3.78 -13.62
N GLN A 55 -12.28 4.57 -14.42
CA GLN A 55 -11.85 5.92 -14.79
C GLN A 55 -11.90 6.89 -13.61
N ALA A 56 -12.95 6.84 -12.78
CA ALA A 56 -13.05 7.65 -11.58
C ALA A 56 -11.92 7.31 -10.58
N TRP A 57 -11.60 6.02 -10.45
CA TRP A 57 -10.49 5.54 -9.64
C TRP A 57 -9.14 6.09 -10.12
N ASP A 58 -8.86 5.97 -11.42
CA ASP A 58 -7.61 6.49 -12.01
C ASP A 58 -7.50 8.01 -11.88
N LYS A 59 -8.61 8.75 -12.03
CA LYS A 59 -8.65 10.20 -11.81
C LYS A 59 -8.35 10.55 -10.34
N ALA A 60 -8.96 9.84 -9.40
CA ALA A 60 -8.69 10.04 -7.97
C ALA A 60 -7.22 9.76 -7.63
N LEU A 61 -6.63 8.69 -8.18
CA LEU A 61 -5.21 8.38 -8.04
C LEU A 61 -4.32 9.50 -8.61
N ALA A 62 -4.64 10.00 -9.80
CA ALA A 62 -3.86 11.03 -10.47
C ALA A 62 -3.94 12.39 -9.75
N GLU A 63 -5.12 12.75 -9.23
CA GLU A 63 -5.36 14.02 -8.54
C GLU A 63 -4.78 14.03 -7.13
N THR A 64 -4.97 12.95 -6.37
CA THR A 64 -4.55 12.89 -4.96
C THR A 64 -3.11 12.42 -4.79
N GLY A 65 -2.60 11.62 -5.72
CA GLY A 65 -1.33 10.91 -5.57
C GLY A 65 -1.33 9.86 -4.45
N VAL A 66 -2.49 9.57 -3.85
CA VAL A 66 -2.62 8.62 -2.74
C VAL A 66 -2.89 7.23 -3.29
N ASN A 67 -2.07 6.27 -2.88
CA ASN A 67 -2.38 4.86 -3.10
C ASN A 67 -3.31 4.35 -1.98
N PRO A 68 -4.55 3.92 -2.30
CA PRO A 68 -5.50 3.41 -1.29
C PRO A 68 -5.13 2.01 -0.76
N PHE A 69 -4.15 1.33 -1.37
CA PHE A 69 -3.64 0.03 -0.94
C PHE A 69 -2.10 0.05 -0.87
N PRO A 70 -1.51 0.79 0.08
CA PRO A 70 -0.06 0.80 0.26
C PRO A 70 0.42 -0.54 0.84
N MET A 71 1.62 -0.97 0.44
CA MET A 71 2.17 -2.28 0.81
C MET A 71 2.40 -2.46 2.33
N ASN A 72 2.52 -1.36 3.09
CA ASN A 72 2.90 -1.34 4.51
C ASN A 72 1.79 -0.86 5.45
N CYS A 73 0.57 -0.63 4.96
CA CYS A 73 -0.57 -0.24 5.79
C CYS A 73 -1.79 -1.07 5.42
N ILE A 74 -2.56 -1.46 6.44
CA ILE A 74 -3.86 -2.09 6.23
C ILE A 74 -4.85 -0.96 5.95
N SER A 75 -5.42 -0.95 4.75
CA SER A 75 -6.45 0.03 4.38
C SER A 75 -7.80 -0.32 4.99
N THR A 76 -8.63 0.69 5.19
CA THR A 76 -9.99 0.53 5.73
C THR A 76 -10.84 -0.32 4.80
N ALA A 77 -10.63 -0.21 3.49
CA ALA A 77 -11.25 -1.10 2.50
C ALA A 77 -10.94 -2.58 2.77
N LEU A 78 -9.68 -2.93 3.08
CA LEU A 78 -9.30 -4.31 3.41
C LEU A 78 -9.93 -4.79 4.74
N VAL A 79 -10.01 -3.91 5.74
CA VAL A 79 -10.66 -4.23 7.02
C VAL A 79 -12.13 -4.59 6.79
N LEU A 80 -12.86 -3.74 6.06
CA LEU A 80 -14.27 -3.96 5.76
C LEU A 80 -14.49 -5.22 4.91
N HIS A 81 -13.55 -5.53 4.01
CA HIS A 81 -13.58 -6.75 3.21
C HIS A 81 -13.46 -8.00 4.08
N VAL A 82 -12.50 -8.03 5.02
CA VAL A 82 -12.34 -9.14 5.97
C VAL A 82 -13.53 -9.27 6.91
N GLU A 83 -14.06 -8.15 7.42
CA GLU A 83 -15.26 -8.14 8.29
C GLU A 83 -16.49 -8.71 7.58
N SER A 84 -16.58 -8.60 6.25
CA SER A 84 -17.69 -9.16 5.46
C SER A 84 -17.68 -10.70 5.36
N GLY A 85 -16.63 -11.37 5.86
CA GLY A 85 -16.51 -12.81 5.84
C GLY A 85 -16.13 -13.41 4.47
N GLN A 86 -15.78 -12.57 3.49
CA GLN A 86 -15.29 -13.04 2.20
C GLN A 86 -13.85 -13.59 2.32
N GLN A 87 -13.64 -14.81 1.82
CA GLN A 87 -12.31 -15.42 1.78
C GLN A 87 -11.52 -14.90 0.58
N GLY A 88 -10.46 -14.13 0.85
CA GLY A 88 -9.54 -13.60 -0.15
C GLY A 88 -9.85 -12.16 -0.56
N LEU A 89 -8.81 -11.40 -0.91
CA LEU A 89 -8.95 -10.04 -1.43
C LEU A 89 -9.58 -10.12 -2.81
N SER A 90 -10.84 -9.69 -2.94
CA SER A 90 -11.50 -9.65 -4.24
C SER A 90 -11.13 -8.36 -4.95
N SER A 91 -10.71 -8.46 -6.20
CA SER A 91 -10.62 -7.31 -7.10
C SER A 91 -11.99 -6.62 -7.24
N THR A 92 -13.08 -7.35 -7.07
CA THR A 92 -14.47 -6.84 -7.14
C THR A 92 -14.94 -6.19 -5.83
N PHE A 93 -14.06 -5.69 -4.95
CA PHE A 93 -14.47 -5.14 -3.65
C PHE A 93 -15.43 -3.94 -3.76
N LEU A 94 -15.35 -3.18 -4.86
CA LEU A 94 -16.28 -2.08 -5.17
C LEU A 94 -17.62 -2.59 -5.76
N GLY A 95 -17.69 -3.85 -6.15
CA GLY A 95 -18.77 -4.43 -6.94
C GLY A 95 -18.73 -3.99 -8.41
N ASP A 96 -19.73 -4.44 -9.17
CA ASP A 96 -19.73 -4.34 -10.64
C ASP A 96 -20.48 -3.11 -11.18
N SER A 97 -20.93 -2.21 -10.30
CA SER A 97 -21.75 -1.06 -10.66
C SER A 97 -21.34 0.22 -9.94
N ILE A 98 -21.70 1.38 -10.51
CA ILE A 98 -21.50 2.69 -9.87
C ILE A 98 -22.19 2.73 -8.49
N GLY A 99 -23.40 2.19 -8.38
CA GLY A 99 -24.15 2.18 -7.12
C GLY A 99 -23.44 1.38 -6.03
N SER A 100 -22.91 0.20 -6.38
CA SER A 100 -22.11 -0.63 -5.47
C SER A 100 -20.82 0.10 -5.06
N ALA A 101 -20.13 0.71 -6.03
CA ALA A 101 -18.88 1.42 -5.79
C ALA A 101 -19.07 2.62 -4.87
N LYS A 102 -20.14 3.40 -5.08
CA LYS A 102 -20.53 4.51 -4.19
C LYS A 102 -20.84 4.02 -2.80
N SER A 103 -21.69 3.01 -2.66
CA SER A 103 -22.05 2.46 -1.35
C SER A 103 -20.82 1.96 -0.57
N MET A 104 -19.87 1.31 -1.25
CA MET A 104 -18.64 0.86 -0.64
C MET A 104 -17.73 2.03 -0.23
N ALA A 105 -17.53 3.02 -1.11
CA ALA A 105 -16.73 4.20 -0.82
C ALA A 105 -17.32 5.03 0.34
N GLU A 106 -18.64 5.20 0.40
CA GLU A 106 -19.34 5.86 1.51
C GLU A 106 -19.14 5.11 2.83
N ARG A 107 -19.22 3.78 2.81
CA ARG A 107 -18.92 2.95 4.00
C ARG A 107 -17.49 3.12 4.48
N ILE A 108 -16.53 3.20 3.57
CA ILE A 108 -15.11 3.43 3.89
C ILE A 108 -14.93 4.81 4.51
N ILE A 109 -15.47 5.86 3.88
CA ILE A 109 -15.43 7.24 4.40
C ILE A 109 -16.05 7.32 5.79
N HIS A 110 -17.23 6.74 5.98
CA HIS A 110 -17.91 6.73 7.27
C HIS A 110 -17.06 6.08 8.36
N ARG A 111 -16.35 4.98 8.04
CA ARG A 111 -15.48 4.27 8.98
C ARG A 111 -14.20 5.06 9.29
N LEU A 112 -13.67 5.79 8.33
CA LEU A 112 -12.51 6.67 8.51
C LEU A 112 -12.87 7.91 9.36
N GLU A 113 -14.08 8.45 9.20
CA GLU A 113 -14.58 9.58 9.99
C GLU A 113 -15.05 9.15 11.40
N ASN A 114 -15.53 7.91 11.54
CA ASN A 114 -16.03 7.35 12.80
C ASN A 114 -15.31 6.03 13.15
N PRO A 115 -14.01 6.08 13.51
CA PRO A 115 -13.24 4.88 13.78
C PRO A 115 -13.64 4.23 15.11
N LEU A 116 -13.86 2.91 15.12
CA LEU A 116 -14.17 2.15 16.36
C LEU A 116 -12.98 2.10 17.33
N THR A 117 -11.78 2.17 16.80
CA THR A 117 -10.52 2.20 17.53
C THR A 117 -9.60 3.23 16.87
N PRO A 118 -8.70 3.90 17.61
CA PRO A 118 -7.74 4.82 17.01
C PRO A 118 -7.04 4.20 15.81
N ALA A 119 -6.95 4.95 14.71
CA ALA A 119 -6.30 4.47 13.49
C ALA A 119 -4.84 4.12 13.80
N ALA A 120 -4.41 2.92 13.39
CA ALA A 120 -3.02 2.48 13.56
C ALA A 120 -2.03 3.40 12.82
N ASN A 121 -2.50 4.05 11.74
CA ASN A 121 -1.76 5.06 11.00
C ASN A 121 -2.68 6.25 10.67
N PRO A 122 -2.72 7.30 11.51
CA PRO A 122 -3.63 8.43 11.33
C PRO A 122 -3.29 9.26 10.08
N ASP A 123 -2.02 9.36 9.71
CA ASP A 123 -1.59 10.07 8.51
C ASP A 123 -2.14 9.38 7.26
N PHE A 124 -2.01 8.06 7.18
CA PHE A 124 -2.58 7.28 6.09
C PHE A 124 -4.12 7.33 6.09
N ALA A 125 -4.77 7.26 7.25
CA ALA A 125 -6.23 7.37 7.33
C ALA A 125 -6.76 8.68 6.74
N GLY A 126 -6.06 9.80 6.95
CA GLY A 126 -6.37 11.08 6.31
C GLY A 126 -6.19 11.05 4.79
N GLN A 127 -5.13 10.42 4.31
CA GLN A 127 -4.88 10.23 2.88
C GLN A 127 -5.92 9.33 2.23
N GLU A 128 -6.25 8.19 2.85
CA GLU A 128 -7.29 7.27 2.41
C GLU A 128 -8.65 7.99 2.32
N LEU A 129 -9.00 8.80 3.33
CA LEU A 129 -10.22 9.60 3.34
C LEU A 129 -10.28 10.59 2.16
N MET A 130 -9.18 11.29 1.90
CA MET A 130 -9.07 12.22 0.78
C MET A 130 -9.25 11.51 -0.56
N PHE A 131 -8.62 10.34 -0.73
CA PHE A 131 -8.77 9.51 -1.92
C PHE A 131 -10.23 9.15 -2.17
N TYR A 132 -10.93 8.56 -1.19
CA TYR A 132 -12.31 8.11 -1.38
C TYR A 132 -13.29 9.26 -1.57
N LYS A 133 -13.06 10.43 -0.96
CA LYS A 133 -13.85 11.64 -1.23
C LYS A 133 -13.71 12.09 -2.69
N LYS A 134 -12.48 12.15 -3.21
CA LYS A 134 -12.23 12.48 -4.63
C LYS A 134 -12.78 11.43 -5.58
N PHE A 135 -12.65 10.17 -5.22
CA PHE A 135 -13.24 9.07 -5.98
C PHE A 135 -14.76 9.20 -6.10
N LEU A 136 -15.47 9.52 -5.02
CA LEU A 136 -16.90 9.79 -5.05
C LEU A 136 -17.26 11.02 -5.91
N GLU A 137 -16.50 12.10 -5.82
CA GLU A 137 -16.68 13.29 -6.66
C GLU A 137 -16.61 12.95 -8.17
N PHE A 138 -15.68 12.05 -8.55
CA PHE A 138 -15.55 11.63 -9.95
C PHE A 138 -16.58 10.59 -10.39
N LEU A 139 -17.26 9.92 -9.46
CA LEU A 139 -18.31 8.93 -9.75
C LEU A 139 -19.69 9.56 -10.03
N GLY A 140 -19.89 10.85 -9.75
CA GLY A 140 -21.10 11.61 -10.12
C GLY A 140 -22.35 11.18 -9.39
#